data_AF-A0A8J8B668-F1
#
_entry.id   AF-A0A8J8B668-F1
#
_cell.length_a   1.000
_cell.length_b   1.000
_cell.length_c   1.000
_cell.angle_alpha   90.00
_cell.angle_beta   90.00
_cell.angle_gamma   90.00
#
_symmetry.space_group_name_H-M   'P 1'
#
loop_
_entity.id
_entity.type
_entity.pdbx_description
1 polymer ?
#
loop_
_entity_poly.entity_id
_entity_poly.type
_entity_poly.pdbx_seq_one_letter_code
_entity_poly.pdbx_strand_id
1 'polypeptide(L)'
;MMMRHIGFLLIICAMLIVATGCTAPPSGLSNGQDTLPAPTPTATIVPATTPTAIIDPGHVTFITQDNTPIDGVQILPQSVSTSSGNNNQTVIYSQKMDFQYNEITMVVDVPHPPLIIDLDITPELRTRIKEGTSDYGEKKDYRYQIDHLSQNVWLECTVKDAETDTIVVKDGFGRTFALDSTREIVIRRSGTYQITFVGNFVTAEIMMRIPERVQQ
;
A
#
# COMPACT_ATOMS: atom_id res chain seq x y z
N MET A 1 -43.85 34.32 -34.35
CA MET A 1 -42.74 34.12 -33.38
C MET A 1 -42.29 32.65 -33.38
N MET A 2 -41.97 32.08 -34.55
CA MET A 2 -41.72 30.62 -34.71
C MET A 2 -40.50 30.32 -35.61
N MET A 3 -39.81 31.36 -36.12
CA MET A 3 -38.57 31.24 -36.91
C MET A 3 -37.28 31.39 -36.08
N ARG A 4 -37.38 31.71 -34.78
CA ARG A 4 -36.20 31.92 -33.92
C ARG A 4 -35.70 30.66 -33.21
N HIS A 5 -36.50 29.58 -33.23
CA HIS A 5 -36.15 28.30 -32.60
C HIS A 5 -35.59 27.27 -33.60
N ILE A 6 -35.91 27.39 -34.89
CA ILE A 6 -35.36 26.53 -35.95
C ILE A 6 -33.85 26.75 -36.15
N GLY A 7 -33.39 28.01 -36.06
CA GLY A 7 -31.96 28.32 -36.14
C GLY A 7 -31.15 27.77 -34.96
N PHE A 8 -31.74 27.77 -33.76
CA PHE A 8 -31.08 27.26 -32.55
C PHE A 8 -30.98 25.74 -32.55
N LEU A 9 -31.97 25.04 -33.11
CA LEU A 9 -31.99 23.58 -33.20
C LEU A 9 -31.02 23.05 -34.27
N LEU A 10 -30.81 23.79 -35.36
CA LEU A 10 -29.79 23.45 -36.37
C LEU A 10 -28.34 23.61 -35.87
N ILE A 11 -28.08 24.59 -35.00
CA ILE A 11 -26.75 24.79 -34.39
C ILE A 11 -26.42 23.69 -33.37
N ILE A 12 -27.42 23.21 -32.62
CA ILE A 12 -27.25 22.10 -31.66
C ILE A 12 -27.01 20.77 -32.40
N CYS A 13 -27.71 20.50 -33.50
CA CYS A 13 -27.46 19.32 -34.33
C CYS A 13 -26.09 19.35 -35.02
N ALA A 14 -25.58 20.53 -35.41
CA ALA A 14 -24.25 20.65 -36.01
C ALA A 14 -23.10 20.42 -35.00
N MET A 15 -23.33 20.66 -33.70
CA MET A 15 -22.33 20.40 -32.66
C MET A 15 -22.21 18.91 -32.26
N LEU A 16 -23.23 18.09 -32.54
CA LEU A 16 -23.25 16.66 -32.16
C LEU A 16 -22.52 15.73 -33.14
N ILE A 17 -22.03 16.24 -34.28
CA ILE A 17 -21.40 15.41 -35.34
C ILE A 17 -19.86 15.30 -35.19
N VAL A 18 -19.25 15.91 -34.16
CA VAL A 18 -17.77 15.96 -34.03
C VAL A 18 -17.20 14.95 -33.00
N ALA A 19 -17.99 13.96 -32.54
CA ALA A 19 -17.58 13.05 -31.47
C ALA A 19 -17.42 11.57 -31.87
N THR A 20 -16.99 11.25 -33.10
CA THR A 20 -16.56 9.88 -33.47
C THR A 20 -15.25 9.87 -34.26
N GLY A 21 -14.20 10.43 -33.67
CA GLY A 21 -12.82 10.18 -34.11
C GLY A 21 -12.26 8.91 -33.45
N CYS A 22 -12.49 7.74 -34.05
CA CYS A 22 -11.77 6.52 -33.71
C CYS A 22 -10.35 6.63 -34.28
N THR A 23 -9.34 6.90 -33.45
CA THR A 23 -7.93 6.80 -33.89
C THR A 23 -7.42 5.43 -33.46
N ALA A 24 -7.26 4.53 -34.43
CA ALA A 24 -6.55 3.27 -34.23
C ALA A 24 -5.05 3.55 -34.00
N PRO A 25 -4.38 2.89 -33.05
CA PRO A 25 -2.93 3.01 -32.89
C PRO A 25 -2.22 2.43 -34.13
N PRO A 26 -1.09 3.01 -34.57
CA PRO A 26 -0.40 2.52 -35.76
C PRO A 26 0.12 1.10 -35.54
N SER A 27 -0.23 0.22 -36.46
CA SER A 27 0.34 -1.12 -36.60
C SER A 27 1.86 -1.03 -36.71
N GLY A 28 2.53 -1.90 -35.96
CA GLY A 28 3.99 -1.94 -35.83
C GLY A 28 4.74 -1.93 -37.16
N LEU A 29 5.83 -1.16 -37.16
CA LEU A 29 6.85 -1.14 -38.20
C LEU A 29 7.47 -2.52 -38.36
N SER A 30 7.37 -3.04 -39.57
CA SER A 30 8.10 -4.20 -40.06
C SER A 30 9.54 -3.80 -40.43
N ASN A 31 10.49 -4.56 -39.88
CA ASN A 31 11.85 -4.88 -40.33
C ASN A 31 12.77 -3.75 -40.83
N GLY A 32 13.77 -3.44 -39.99
CA GLY A 32 15.07 -2.87 -40.39
C GLY A 32 16.15 -3.37 -39.42
N GLN A 33 17.05 -4.19 -39.94
CA GLN A 33 18.12 -4.92 -39.26
C GLN A 33 19.27 -4.00 -38.88
N ASP A 34 19.78 -4.08 -37.63
CA ASP A 34 21.20 -3.80 -37.38
C ASP A 34 21.74 -4.40 -36.05
N THR A 35 22.79 -5.20 -36.23
CA THR A 35 23.92 -5.56 -35.34
C THR A 35 23.68 -5.89 -33.85
N LEU A 36 23.92 -7.16 -33.53
CA LEU A 36 23.96 -7.77 -32.19
C LEU A 36 25.21 -7.33 -31.39
N PRO A 37 25.09 -6.80 -30.15
CA PRO A 37 26.11 -6.94 -29.13
C PRO A 37 25.84 -8.19 -28.27
N ALA A 38 26.90 -8.85 -27.83
CA ALA A 38 26.89 -10.10 -27.07
C ALA A 38 25.98 -10.06 -25.82
N PRO A 39 25.36 -11.20 -25.41
CA PRO A 39 24.53 -11.24 -24.22
C PRO A 39 25.37 -11.07 -22.96
N THR A 40 25.14 -9.97 -22.24
CA THR A 40 25.51 -9.80 -20.83
C THR A 40 24.87 -10.94 -20.02
N PRO A 41 25.58 -11.59 -19.08
CA PRO A 41 25.00 -12.65 -18.28
C PRO A 41 23.79 -12.11 -17.51
N THR A 42 22.61 -12.68 -17.78
CA THR A 42 21.40 -12.50 -17.00
C THR A 42 21.72 -12.80 -15.54
N ALA A 43 21.69 -11.79 -14.68
CA ALA A 43 21.67 -12.01 -13.25
C ALA A 43 20.46 -12.92 -12.97
N THR A 44 20.73 -14.11 -12.44
CA THR A 44 19.69 -14.99 -11.90
C THR A 44 18.95 -14.19 -10.83
N ILE A 45 17.72 -13.79 -11.16
CA ILE A 45 16.78 -13.22 -10.20
C ILE A 45 16.48 -14.37 -9.24
N VAL A 46 17.15 -14.37 -8.08
CA VAL A 46 16.72 -15.21 -6.96
C VAL A 46 15.30 -14.74 -6.63
N PRO A 47 14.28 -15.60 -6.61
CA PRO A 47 12.95 -15.20 -6.18
C PRO A 47 13.10 -14.58 -4.79
N ALA A 48 12.72 -13.32 -4.65
CA ALA A 48 12.57 -12.73 -3.32
C ALA A 48 11.57 -13.62 -2.57
N THR A 49 12.01 -14.20 -1.46
CA THR A 49 11.13 -14.95 -0.57
C THR A 49 10.07 -13.98 -0.09
N THR A 50 8.84 -14.10 -0.62
CA THR A 50 7.67 -13.41 -0.06
C THR A 50 7.60 -13.82 1.41
N PRO A 51 7.59 -12.87 2.37
CA PRO A 51 7.49 -13.22 3.78
C PRO A 51 6.21 -14.01 3.99
N THR A 52 6.36 -15.21 4.54
CA THR A 52 5.22 -16.08 4.85
C THR A 52 4.39 -15.44 5.95
N ALA A 53 3.08 -15.28 5.72
CA ALA A 53 2.21 -14.69 6.72
C ALA A 53 2.15 -15.57 7.99
N ILE A 54 2.24 -14.96 9.17
CA ILE A 54 2.14 -15.61 10.48
C ILE A 54 0.87 -15.10 11.15
N ILE A 55 0.04 -16.01 11.66
CA ILE A 55 -1.15 -15.71 12.46
C ILE A 55 -1.18 -16.71 13.60
N ASP A 56 -1.08 -16.23 14.84
CA ASP A 56 -1.29 -17.06 16.03
C ASP A 56 -2.76 -16.99 16.48
N PRO A 57 -3.56 -18.04 16.24
CA PRO A 57 -4.98 -18.05 16.61
C PRO A 57 -5.22 -18.02 18.12
N GLY A 58 -4.20 -18.28 18.95
CA GLY A 58 -4.29 -18.14 20.41
C GLY A 58 -4.32 -16.69 20.89
N HIS A 59 -3.89 -15.75 20.06
CA HIS A 59 -3.81 -14.33 20.40
C HIS A 59 -4.55 -13.44 19.42
N VAL A 60 -4.70 -13.82 18.15
CA VAL A 60 -5.24 -12.97 17.09
C VAL A 60 -6.46 -13.60 16.46
N THR A 61 -7.56 -12.86 16.39
CA THR A 61 -8.80 -13.25 15.71
C THR A 61 -9.26 -12.14 14.78
N PHE A 62 -9.56 -12.46 13.52
CA PHE A 62 -10.06 -11.46 12.56
C PHE A 62 -11.54 -11.18 12.77
N ILE A 63 -11.94 -9.91 12.75
CA ILE A 63 -13.33 -9.46 12.68
C ILE A 63 -13.72 -9.23 11.22
N THR A 64 -12.88 -8.52 10.48
CA THR A 64 -13.06 -8.24 9.05
C THR A 64 -11.72 -8.29 8.33
N GLN A 65 -11.72 -8.93 7.16
CA GLN A 65 -10.62 -8.89 6.21
C GLN A 65 -11.25 -8.74 4.83
N ASP A 66 -11.04 -7.60 4.18
CA ASP A 66 -11.38 -7.46 2.76
C ASP A 66 -10.37 -8.31 1.97
N ASN A 67 -10.81 -9.52 1.59
CA ASN A 67 -10.02 -10.54 0.92
C ASN A 67 -9.55 -10.07 -0.46
N THR A 68 -8.39 -9.41 -0.51
CA THR A 68 -7.51 -9.54 -1.68
C THR A 68 -6.60 -10.74 -1.39
N PRO A 69 -6.67 -11.83 -2.17
CA PRO A 69 -5.88 -13.01 -1.90
C PRO A 69 -4.40 -12.70 -2.12
N ILE A 70 -3.60 -12.86 -1.07
CA ILE A 70 -2.13 -12.82 -1.14
C ILE A 70 -1.67 -14.27 -1.14
N ASP A 71 -1.04 -14.69 -2.23
CA ASP A 71 -0.51 -16.05 -2.38
C ASP A 71 0.50 -16.36 -1.25
N GLY A 72 0.35 -17.52 -0.59
CA GLY A 72 1.32 -18.02 0.40
C GLY A 72 0.99 -17.79 1.89
N VAL A 73 -0.29 -17.65 2.27
CA VAL A 73 -0.69 -17.64 3.68
C VAL A 73 -0.41 -19.02 4.31
N GLN A 74 0.52 -19.08 5.27
CA GLN A 74 0.71 -20.27 6.12
C GLN A 74 -0.01 -20.04 7.44
N ILE A 75 -1.15 -20.72 7.64
CA ILE A 75 -1.80 -20.78 8.96
C ILE A 75 -0.95 -21.74 9.80
N LEU A 76 0.02 -21.21 10.55
CA LEU A 76 0.83 -22.01 11.46
C LEU A 76 0.05 -22.16 12.78
N PRO A 77 -0.24 -23.39 13.25
CA PRO A 77 -0.88 -23.62 14.54
C PRO A 77 0.05 -23.33 15.75
N GLN A 78 1.11 -22.54 15.57
CA GLN A 78 2.05 -22.21 16.64
C GLN A 78 2.77 -20.89 16.34
N SER A 79 2.75 -19.98 17.31
CA SER A 79 3.51 -18.73 17.33
C SER A 79 4.98 -19.01 17.01
N VAL A 80 5.56 -18.28 16.06
CA VAL A 80 6.98 -18.42 15.73
C VAL A 80 7.75 -17.50 16.66
N SER A 81 8.56 -18.07 17.56
CA SER A 81 9.51 -17.31 18.35
C SER A 81 10.67 -16.91 17.44
N THR A 82 10.61 -15.71 16.87
CA THR A 82 11.74 -15.14 16.15
C THR A 82 12.69 -14.52 17.16
N SER A 83 13.70 -15.30 17.57
CA SER A 83 14.83 -14.81 18.37
C SER A 83 15.66 -13.81 17.54
N SER A 84 15.18 -12.59 17.38
CA SER A 84 15.97 -11.46 16.93
C SER A 84 16.58 -10.80 18.15
N GLY A 85 17.83 -11.17 18.45
CA GLY A 85 18.76 -10.50 19.37
C GLY A 85 18.17 -9.97 20.69
N ASN A 86 18.37 -10.72 21.77
CA ASN A 86 18.29 -10.25 23.17
C ASN A 86 16.90 -9.82 23.71
N ASN A 87 15.80 -10.14 23.03
CA ASN A 87 14.46 -9.70 23.44
C ASN A 87 13.52 -10.91 23.51
N ASN A 88 13.07 -11.30 24.71
CA ASN A 88 12.11 -12.38 24.95
C ASN A 88 10.72 -12.02 24.37
N GLN A 89 10.57 -12.05 23.04
CA GLN A 89 9.37 -11.62 22.33
C GLN A 89 8.99 -12.65 21.26
N THR A 90 7.69 -12.92 21.16
CA THR A 90 7.09 -13.83 20.19
C THR A 90 6.27 -13.04 19.18
N VAL A 91 6.42 -13.36 17.90
CA VAL A 91 5.57 -12.81 16.83
C VAL A 91 4.24 -13.57 16.81
N ILE A 92 3.15 -12.84 17.04
CA ILE A 92 1.78 -13.37 17.02
C ILE A 92 1.04 -13.04 15.71
N TYR A 93 1.54 -12.06 14.96
CA TYR A 93 1.04 -11.74 13.62
C TYR A 93 2.17 -11.15 12.79
N SER A 94 2.25 -11.55 11.53
CA SER A 94 3.11 -10.91 10.54
C SER A 94 2.46 -11.06 9.17
N GLN A 95 2.18 -9.95 8.50
CA GLN A 95 1.62 -9.98 7.16
C GLN A 95 2.01 -8.74 6.38
N LYS A 96 2.43 -8.96 5.13
CA LYS A 96 2.54 -7.90 4.13
C LYS A 96 1.24 -7.78 3.36
N MET A 97 0.68 -6.57 3.28
CA MET A 97 -0.60 -6.30 2.65
C MET A 97 -0.55 -5.04 1.80
N ASP A 98 -1.24 -5.07 0.68
CA ASP A 98 -1.49 -3.90 -0.15
C ASP A 98 -2.78 -3.24 0.29
N PHE A 99 -2.73 -1.92 0.49
CA PHE A 99 -3.88 -1.12 0.85
C PHE A 99 -4.36 -0.26 -0.31
N GLN A 100 -5.61 -0.47 -0.74
CA GLN A 100 -6.29 0.27 -1.80
C GLN A 100 -7.73 0.61 -1.38
N TYR A 101 -7.88 1.41 -0.31
CA TYR A 101 -9.17 1.68 0.36
C TYR A 101 -9.84 0.47 1.02
N ASN A 102 -9.04 -0.50 1.44
CA ASN A 102 -9.46 -1.65 2.24
C ASN A 102 -9.19 -1.41 3.73
N GLU A 103 -9.91 -2.18 4.54
CA GLU A 103 -9.82 -2.22 5.99
C GLU A 103 -9.59 -3.65 6.45
N ILE A 104 -8.76 -3.81 7.48
CA ILE A 104 -8.61 -5.05 8.23
C ILE A 104 -8.75 -4.75 9.72
N THR A 105 -9.62 -5.52 10.37
CA THR A 105 -9.85 -5.39 11.80
C THR A 105 -9.64 -6.74 12.48
N MET A 106 -8.86 -6.73 13.55
CA MET A 106 -8.52 -7.91 14.35
C MET A 106 -8.70 -7.62 15.84
N VAL A 107 -9.07 -8.65 16.59
CA VAL A 107 -9.01 -8.68 18.05
C VAL A 107 -7.71 -9.34 18.45
N VAL A 108 -6.98 -8.70 19.37
CA VAL A 108 -5.72 -9.20 19.91
C VAL A 108 -5.82 -9.30 21.43
N ASP A 109 -5.61 -10.50 21.96
CA ASP A 109 -5.48 -10.73 23.39
C ASP A 109 -4.03 -10.55 23.83
N VAL A 110 -3.81 -9.62 24.76
CA VAL A 110 -2.51 -9.27 25.31
C VAL A 110 -2.50 -9.61 26.80
N PRO A 111 -2.19 -10.86 27.18
CA PRO A 111 -2.20 -11.27 28.58
C PRO A 111 -1.06 -10.63 29.37
N HIS A 112 0.08 -10.36 28.71
CA HIS A 112 1.25 -9.74 29.31
C HIS A 112 1.75 -8.60 28.40
N PRO A 113 1.90 -7.37 28.93
CA PRO A 113 2.43 -6.27 28.15
C PRO A 113 3.96 -6.35 27.98
N PRO A 114 4.53 -5.67 26.97
CA PRO A 114 3.84 -4.82 25.99
C PRO A 114 3.40 -5.59 24.73
N LEU A 115 2.31 -5.13 24.11
CA LEU A 115 2.06 -5.39 22.70
C LEU A 115 2.83 -4.36 21.88
N ILE A 116 3.66 -4.83 20.96
CA ILE A 116 4.41 -4.01 20.01
C ILE A 116 3.86 -4.28 18.62
N ILE A 117 3.53 -3.22 17.90
CA ILE A 117 3.05 -3.26 16.51
C ILE A 117 4.06 -2.49 15.67
N ASP A 118 4.78 -3.20 14.82
CA ASP A 118 5.70 -2.63 13.85
C ASP A 118 5.01 -2.52 12.49
N LEU A 119 5.16 -1.36 11.85
CA LEU A 119 4.69 -1.11 10.50
C LEU A 119 5.88 -0.67 9.64
N ASP A 120 6.14 -1.41 8.57
CA ASP A 120 7.04 -0.99 7.50
C ASP A 120 6.21 -0.65 6.25
N ILE A 121 6.24 0.61 5.85
CA ILE A 121 5.27 1.22 4.94
C ILE A 121 5.99 1.63 3.66
N THR A 122 5.60 1.00 2.56
CA THR A 122 6.04 1.35 1.21
C THR A 122 4.93 2.12 0.49
N PRO A 123 5.02 3.46 0.42
CA PRO A 123 4.02 4.26 -0.29
C PRO A 123 4.14 4.17 -1.81
N GLU A 124 3.01 4.23 -2.52
CA GLU A 124 3.00 4.35 -3.98
C GLU A 124 3.43 5.77 -4.41
N LEU A 125 4.45 5.84 -5.26
CA LEU A 125 4.91 7.10 -5.84
C LEU A 125 4.20 7.38 -7.17
N ARG A 126 3.93 8.65 -7.44
CA ARG A 126 3.43 9.11 -8.74
C ARG A 126 4.51 9.86 -9.49
N THR A 127 4.72 9.50 -10.75
CA THR A 127 5.65 10.17 -11.65
C THR A 127 4.96 11.33 -12.37
N ARG A 128 5.57 12.51 -12.35
CA ARG A 128 5.19 13.63 -13.20
C ARG A 128 6.31 13.94 -14.17
N ILE A 129 5.95 14.03 -15.45
CA ILE A 129 6.86 14.48 -16.51
C ILE A 129 6.76 15.99 -16.59
N LYS A 130 7.90 16.68 -16.49
CA LYS A 130 8.00 18.11 -16.80
C LYS A 130 8.79 18.29 -18.07
N GLU A 131 8.25 19.11 -18.96
CA GLU A 131 8.86 19.50 -20.22
C GLU A 131 9.10 20.99 -20.19
N GLY A 132 10.21 21.41 -20.80
CA GLY A 132 10.57 22.80 -20.94
C GLY A 132 11.53 22.99 -22.09
N THR A 133 11.67 24.24 -22.51
CA THR A 133 12.63 24.65 -23.53
C THR A 133 13.60 25.63 -22.87
N SER A 134 14.90 25.39 -23.01
CA SER A 134 15.93 26.33 -22.55
C SER A 134 16.05 27.48 -23.54
N ASP A 135 15.91 28.71 -23.07
CA ASP A 135 16.23 29.92 -23.85
C ASP A 135 17.71 30.34 -23.73
N TYR A 136 18.51 29.59 -22.96
CA TYR A 136 19.94 29.86 -22.78
C TYR A 136 20.78 28.97 -23.70
N GLY A 137 21.64 29.59 -24.53
CA GLY A 137 22.44 28.91 -25.54
C GLY A 137 21.64 28.51 -26.78
N GLU A 138 21.91 27.34 -27.36
CA GLU A 138 21.03 26.76 -28.38
C GLU A 138 19.74 26.29 -27.74
N LYS A 139 18.59 26.68 -28.33
CA LYS A 139 17.27 26.25 -27.86
C LYS A 139 17.19 24.74 -27.85
N LYS A 140 17.07 24.18 -26.65
CA LYS A 140 17.00 22.74 -26.44
C LYS A 140 15.80 22.40 -25.59
N ASP A 141 14.97 21.51 -26.11
CA ASP A 141 13.90 20.90 -25.35
C ASP A 141 14.49 19.89 -24.37
N TYR A 142 13.98 19.91 -23.14
CA TYR A 142 14.36 18.95 -22.11
C TYR A 142 13.12 18.40 -21.42
N ARG A 143 13.24 17.13 -21.03
CA ARG A 143 12.22 16.39 -20.29
C ARG A 143 12.87 15.80 -19.05
N TYR A 144 12.27 16.01 -17.88
CA TYR A 144 12.70 15.38 -16.65
C TYR A 144 11.51 14.80 -15.89
N GLN A 145 11.74 13.64 -15.27
CA GLN A 145 10.75 12.93 -14.47
C GLN A 145 10.96 13.30 -12.99
N ILE A 146 9.87 13.54 -12.28
CA ILE A 146 9.88 13.76 -10.84
C ILE A 146 8.87 12.82 -10.22
N ASP A 147 9.35 11.93 -9.36
CA ASP A 147 8.52 11.11 -8.52
C ASP A 147 8.17 11.89 -7.25
N HIS A 148 6.90 11.84 -6.87
CA HIS A 148 6.41 12.45 -5.65
C HIS A 148 5.37 11.55 -4.99
N LEU A 149 5.29 11.66 -3.66
CA LEU A 149 4.25 11.02 -2.89
C LEU A 149 2.90 11.61 -3.29
N SER A 150 1.94 10.76 -3.64
CA SER A 150 0.57 11.21 -3.91
C SER A 150 -0.11 11.68 -2.62
N GLN A 151 -0.94 12.72 -2.71
CA GLN A 151 -1.71 13.23 -1.56
C GLN A 151 -2.75 12.22 -1.03
N ASN A 152 -3.07 11.19 -1.83
CA ASN A 152 -4.03 10.15 -1.48
C ASN A 152 -3.37 8.94 -0.80
N VAL A 153 -2.05 8.99 -0.55
CA VAL A 153 -1.30 7.91 0.08
C VAL A 153 -1.37 8.06 1.59
N TRP A 154 -1.91 7.04 2.27
CA TRP A 154 -2.01 7.05 3.74
C TRP A 154 -2.24 5.65 4.30
N LEU A 155 -1.87 5.47 5.57
CA LEU A 155 -2.19 4.33 6.41
C LEU A 155 -2.60 4.84 7.79
N GLU A 156 -3.59 4.22 8.41
CA GLU A 156 -4.03 4.52 9.76
C GLU A 156 -4.17 3.21 10.53
N CYS A 157 -3.52 3.14 11.69
CA CYS A 157 -3.68 2.11 12.69
C CYS A 157 -4.45 2.72 13.88
N THR A 158 -5.62 2.15 14.17
CA THR A 158 -6.41 2.51 15.34
C THR A 158 -6.45 1.32 16.29
N VAL A 159 -6.06 1.55 17.54
CA VAL A 159 -6.12 0.58 18.63
C VAL A 159 -7.20 1.03 19.60
N LYS A 160 -8.20 0.17 19.82
CA LYS A 160 -9.24 0.36 20.81
C LYS A 160 -9.22 -0.72 21.86
N ASP A 161 -9.56 -0.35 23.08
CA ASP A 161 -9.89 -1.31 24.13
C ASP A 161 -11.21 -2.00 23.77
N ALA A 162 -11.21 -3.34 23.70
CA ALA A 162 -12.35 -4.10 23.19
C ALA A 162 -13.56 -4.12 24.14
N GLU A 163 -13.35 -3.89 25.44
CA GLU A 163 -14.43 -3.86 26.42
C GLU A 163 -15.13 -2.50 26.45
N THR A 164 -14.35 -1.43 26.35
CA THR A 164 -14.84 -0.05 26.53
C THR A 164 -15.02 0.72 25.21
N ASP A 165 -14.60 0.17 24.08
CA ASP A 165 -14.53 0.81 22.76
C ASP A 165 -13.73 2.14 22.75
N THR A 166 -12.90 2.37 23.78
CA THR A 166 -12.11 3.59 23.91
C THR A 166 -10.85 3.49 23.04
N ILE A 167 -10.58 4.52 22.23
CA ILE A 167 -9.34 4.62 21.46
C ILE A 167 -8.16 4.77 22.42
N VAL A 168 -7.28 3.77 22.44
CA VAL A 168 -6.05 3.75 23.24
C VAL A 168 -4.94 4.47 22.49
N VAL A 169 -4.80 4.17 21.19
CA VAL A 169 -3.80 4.78 20.30
C VAL A 169 -4.39 4.94 18.91
N LYS A 170 -4.00 6.02 18.24
CA LYS A 170 -4.25 6.25 16.82
C LYS A 170 -2.99 6.84 16.19
N ASP A 171 -2.40 6.13 15.24
CA ASP A 171 -1.16 6.53 14.55
C ASP A 171 -1.12 6.00 13.11
N GLY A 172 -0.14 6.40 12.31
CA GLY A 172 -0.02 5.93 10.93
C GLY A 172 0.97 6.68 10.06
N PHE A 173 0.63 6.81 8.78
CA PHE A 173 1.43 7.45 7.74
C PHE A 173 0.56 8.33 6.85
N GLY A 174 1.08 9.51 6.49
CA GLY A 174 0.39 10.42 5.59
C GLY A 174 -0.81 11.13 6.23
N ARG A 175 -1.52 11.94 5.43
CA ARG A 175 -2.60 12.84 5.89
C ARG A 175 -2.15 13.72 7.07
N THR A 176 -2.61 13.40 8.27
CA THR A 176 -2.35 14.11 9.53
C THR A 176 -1.22 13.47 10.34
N PHE A 177 -0.74 12.30 9.93
CA PHE A 177 0.38 11.59 10.55
C PHE A 177 1.70 11.97 9.90
N ALA A 178 2.80 11.65 10.57
CA ALA A 178 4.13 11.88 10.02
C ALA A 178 4.42 10.96 8.81
N LEU A 179 5.42 11.32 8.01
CA LEU A 179 5.78 10.63 6.76
C LEU A 179 6.93 9.64 6.89
N ASP A 180 7.25 9.20 8.11
CA ASP A 180 8.23 8.14 8.34
C ASP A 180 7.62 6.81 7.92
N SER A 181 8.34 6.09 7.04
CA SER A 181 7.92 4.79 6.51
C SER A 181 7.94 3.68 7.55
N THR A 182 8.60 3.87 8.69
CA THR A 182 8.66 2.88 9.76
C THR A 182 7.99 3.43 11.01
N ARG A 183 7.06 2.66 11.58
CA ARG A 183 6.33 2.99 12.81
C ARG A 183 6.44 1.86 13.80
N GLU A 184 6.62 2.20 15.07
CA GLU A 184 6.51 1.28 16.20
C GLU A 184 5.47 1.83 17.16
N ILE A 185 4.39 1.07 17.38
CA ILE A 185 3.33 1.41 18.32
C ILE A 185 3.45 0.45 19.52
N VAL A 186 3.58 1.00 20.72
CA VAL A 186 3.78 0.22 21.95
C VAL A 186 2.62 0.40 22.92
N ILE A 187 1.89 -0.68 23.19
CA ILE A 187 0.80 -0.73 24.16
C ILE A 187 1.33 -1.40 25.42
N ARG A 188 1.41 -0.66 26.53
CA ARG A 188 2.05 -1.10 27.77
C ARG A 188 1.09 -1.73 28.79
N ARG A 189 -0.16 -1.99 28.41
CA ARG A 189 -1.18 -2.56 29.27
C ARG A 189 -1.61 -3.92 28.73
N SER A 190 -1.95 -4.83 29.64
CA SER A 190 -2.64 -6.06 29.31
C SER A 190 -4.10 -5.77 28.99
N GLY A 191 -4.72 -6.61 28.18
CA GLY A 191 -6.13 -6.54 27.83
C GLY A 191 -6.40 -7.06 26.43
N THR A 192 -7.67 -6.97 26.04
CA THR A 192 -8.13 -7.32 24.70
C THR A 192 -8.30 -6.05 23.89
N TYR A 193 -7.65 -5.99 22.72
CA TYR A 193 -7.67 -4.82 21.86
C TYR A 193 -8.30 -5.12 20.51
N GLN A 194 -9.16 -4.23 20.04
CA GLN A 194 -9.55 -4.20 18.63
C GLN A 194 -8.57 -3.29 17.88
N ILE A 195 -7.86 -3.86 16.92
CA ILE A 195 -6.87 -3.17 16.10
C ILE A 195 -7.38 -3.13 14.68
N THR A 196 -7.49 -1.92 14.14
CA THR A 196 -7.98 -1.66 12.79
C THR A 196 -6.90 -0.97 11.99
N PHE A 197 -6.57 -1.54 10.83
CA PHE A 197 -5.72 -0.90 9.82
C PHE A 197 -6.57 -0.53 8.62
N VAL A 198 -6.49 0.74 8.21
CA VAL A 198 -7.14 1.25 6.99
C VAL A 198 -6.10 2.04 6.21
N GLY A 199 -6.07 1.87 4.89
CA GLY A 199 -5.09 2.60 4.09
C GLY A 199 -5.49 2.74 2.63
N ASN A 200 -4.67 3.49 1.90
CA ASN A 200 -4.81 3.66 0.47
C ASN A 200 -3.47 3.97 -0.20
N PHE A 201 -3.21 3.32 -1.32
CA PHE A 201 -1.99 3.44 -2.14
C PHE A 201 -0.70 3.22 -1.33
N VAL A 202 -0.72 2.27 -0.40
CA VAL A 202 0.44 1.86 0.42
C VAL A 202 0.51 0.34 0.48
N THR A 203 1.71 -0.21 0.44
CA THR A 203 1.97 -1.59 0.89
C THR A 203 2.51 -1.49 2.31
N ALA A 204 1.95 -2.23 3.26
CA ALA A 204 2.45 -2.27 4.63
C ALA A 204 2.79 -3.70 5.04
N GLU A 205 3.97 -3.87 5.63
CA GLU A 205 4.32 -5.05 6.40
C GLU A 205 4.01 -4.78 7.87
N ILE A 206 3.06 -5.52 8.40
CA ILE A 206 2.55 -5.39 9.76
C ILE A 206 3.09 -6.55 10.56
N MET A 207 3.74 -6.28 11.69
CA MET A 207 4.20 -7.30 12.62
C MET A 207 3.72 -6.96 14.03
N MET A 208 3.16 -7.94 14.74
CA MET A 208 2.77 -7.80 16.14
C MET A 208 3.53 -8.77 17.02
N ARG A 209 4.06 -8.25 18.13
CA ARG A 209 4.90 -8.99 19.09
C ARG A 209 4.38 -8.82 20.51
N ILE A 210 4.45 -9.89 21.29
CA ILE A 210 4.20 -9.90 22.74
C ILE A 210 5.37 -10.57 23.46
N PRO A 211 5.54 -10.41 24.78
CA PRO A 211 6.60 -11.10 25.51
C PRO A 211 6.42 -12.63 25.49
N GLU A 212 7.53 -13.36 25.46
CA GLU A 212 7.53 -14.81 25.62
C GLU A 212 7.01 -15.21 27.02
N ARG A 213 6.19 -16.26 27.08
CA ARG A 213 5.84 -16.89 28.36
C ARG A 213 7.07 -17.61 28.91
N VAL A 214 7.68 -17.05 29.96
CA VAL A 214 8.64 -17.80 30.78
C VAL A 214 7.84 -18.88 31.51
N GLN A 215 7.96 -20.14 31.09
CA GLN A 215 7.41 -21.26 31.85
C GLN A 215 8.15 -21.33 33.20
N GLN A 216 7.43 -21.07 34.30
CA GLN A 216 7.89 -21.34 35.66
C GLN A 216 7.43 -22.73 36.09
#